data_AF-A0AAJ6D9E0-F1
#
_entry.id   AF-A0AAJ6D9E0-F1
#
_cell.length_a   1.000
_cell.length_b   1.000
_cell.length_c   1.000
_cell.angle_alpha   90.00
_cell.angle_beta   90.00
_cell.angle_gamma   90.00
#
_symmetry.space_group_name_H-M   'P 1'
#
loop_
_entity.id
_entity.type
_entity.pdbx_description
1 polymer ?
#
loop_
_entity_poly.entity_id
_entity_poly.type
_entity_poly.pdbx_seq_one_letter_code
_entity_poly.pdbx_strand_id
1 'polypeptide(L)'
;MLPRIIDDIDNEIAGRTSDELGIKFSIDLFNALVRIGKIKMKTFTLSGTKLFPAELPAYNGEFFASVDLALEGLEFRVGVPK
;
A
#
# COMPACT_ATOMS: atom_id res chain seq x y z
N MET A 1 -10.45 -7.07 14.68
CA MET A 1 -10.63 -5.80 13.93
C MET A 1 -9.69 -5.73 12.74
N LEU A 2 -8.36 -5.90 12.93
CA LEU A 2 -7.40 -5.89 11.82
C LEU A 2 -7.74 -6.82 10.63
N PRO A 3 -8.23 -8.07 10.81
CA PRO A 3 -8.64 -8.91 9.69
C PRO A 3 -9.75 -8.30 8.81
N ARG A 4 -10.73 -7.64 9.43
CA ARG A 4 -11.82 -6.97 8.70
C ARG A 4 -11.30 -5.77 7.90
N ILE A 5 -10.35 -5.02 8.44
CA ILE A 5 -9.72 -3.90 7.73
C ILE A 5 -8.92 -4.41 6.53
N ILE A 6 -8.23 -5.55 6.66
CA ILE A 6 -7.54 -6.22 5.55
C ILE A 6 -8.54 -6.64 4.48
N ASP A 7 -9.66 -7.25 4.86
CA ASP A 7 -10.72 -7.62 3.91
C ASP A 7 -11.29 -6.38 3.20
N ASP A 8 -11.51 -5.27 3.93
CA ASP A 8 -11.99 -4.01 3.36
C ASP A 8 -10.97 -3.41 2.36
N ILE A 9 -9.67 -3.47 2.67
CA ILE A 9 -8.60 -3.07 1.75
C ILE A 9 -8.59 -3.95 0.50
N ASP A 10 -8.62 -5.27 0.68
CA ASP A 10 -8.54 -6.24 -0.42
C ASP A 10 -9.78 -6.11 -1.34
N ASN A 11 -10.96 -5.81 -0.79
CA ASN A 11 -12.18 -5.51 -1.55
C ASN A 11 -12.10 -4.19 -2.33
N GLU A 12 -11.56 -3.12 -1.73
CA GLU A 12 -11.37 -1.82 -2.41
C GLU A 12 -10.37 -1.95 -3.57
N ILE A 13 -9.32 -2.75 -3.41
CA ILE A 13 -8.36 -3.07 -4.47
C ILE A 13 -9.06 -3.85 -5.59
N ALA A 14 -9.80 -4.91 -5.25
CA ALA A 14 -10.52 -5.73 -6.24
C ALA A 14 -11.58 -4.94 -7.02
N GLY A 15 -12.14 -3.89 -6.42
CA GLY A 15 -13.08 -2.97 -7.08
C GLY A 15 -12.45 -2.04 -8.11
N ARG A 16 -11.11 -1.97 -8.20
CA ARG A 16 -10.41 -1.05 -9.12
C ARG A 16 -9.78 -1.81 -10.29
N THR A 17 -9.86 -1.19 -11.46
CA THR A 17 -9.36 -1.75 -12.73
C THR A 17 -8.02 -1.17 -13.19
N SER A 18 -7.42 -0.29 -12.39
CA SER A 18 -6.13 0.34 -12.72
C SER A 18 -4.97 -0.46 -12.13
N ASP A 19 -3.93 -0.65 -12.92
CA ASP A 19 -2.67 -1.28 -12.47
C ASP A 19 -1.76 -0.28 -11.75
N GLU A 20 -2.09 1.01 -11.78
CA GLU A 20 -1.34 2.09 -11.15
C GLU A 20 -1.99 2.44 -9.81
N LEU A 21 -1.98 1.53 -8.84
CA LEU A 21 -2.57 1.78 -7.52
C LEU A 21 -1.49 1.99 -6.46
N GLY A 22 -1.64 3.09 -5.72
CA GLY A 22 -0.95 3.40 -4.49
C GLY A 22 -1.94 3.37 -3.32
N ILE A 23 -1.49 2.78 -2.21
CA ILE A 23 -2.27 2.69 -0.98
C ILE A 23 -1.58 3.52 0.10
N LYS A 24 -2.37 4.38 0.73
CA LYS A 24 -1.97 5.22 1.85
C LYS A 24 -2.57 4.68 3.12
N PHE A 25 -1.76 4.54 4.15
CA PHE A 25 -2.16 4.04 5.46
C PHE A 25 -1.86 5.08 6.52
N SER A 26 -2.70 5.14 7.54
CA SER A 26 -2.32 5.69 8.85
C SER A 26 -1.09 4.97 9.40
N ILE A 27 -0.32 5.63 10.27
CA ILE A 27 0.93 5.08 10.81
C ILE A 27 0.69 3.80 11.62
N ASP A 28 -0.40 3.73 12.38
CA ASP A 28 -0.72 2.56 13.21
C ASP A 28 -1.09 1.35 12.36
N LEU A 29 -1.92 1.56 11.33
CA LEU A 29 -2.29 0.50 10.40
C LEU A 29 -1.08 0.03 9.59
N PHE A 30 -0.24 0.96 9.09
CA PHE A 30 0.98 0.61 8.37
C PHE A 30 1.88 -0.31 9.21
N ASN A 31 2.16 0.09 10.46
CA ASN A 31 2.98 -0.71 11.37
C ASN A 31 2.35 -2.06 11.70
N ALA A 32 1.03 -2.13 11.86
CA ALA A 32 0.31 -3.38 12.06
C ALA A 32 0.47 -4.32 10.85
N LEU A 33 0.31 -3.79 9.64
CA LEU A 33 0.44 -4.55 8.39
C LEU A 33 1.88 -5.01 8.12
N VAL A 34 2.88 -4.22 8.49
CA VAL A 34 4.30 -4.63 8.45
C VAL A 34 4.56 -5.80 9.39
N ARG A 35 4.06 -5.73 10.64
CA ARG A 35 4.27 -6.79 11.65
C ARG A 35 3.71 -8.14 11.24
N ILE A 36 2.60 -8.16 10.50
CA ILE A 36 1.98 -9.39 9.99
C ILE A 36 2.49 -9.78 8.59
N GLY A 37 3.45 -9.04 8.03
CA GLY A 37 4.05 -9.32 6.73
C GLY A 37 3.15 -9.02 5.53
N LYS A 38 2.07 -8.25 5.71
CA LYS A 38 1.22 -7.75 4.61
C LYS A 38 1.87 -6.59 3.87
N ILE A 39 2.69 -5.78 4.55
CA ILE A 39 3.57 -4.80 3.91
C ILE A 39 5.00 -5.32 3.99
N LYS A 40 5.67 -5.41 2.84
CA LYS A 40 7.08 -5.78 2.73
C LYS A 40 7.80 -4.84 1.79
N MET A 41 9.09 -4.67 2.01
CA MET A 41 9.94 -3.94 1.07
C MET A 41 10.03 -4.73 -0.24
N LYS A 42 9.76 -4.06 -1.36
CA LYS A 42 9.88 -4.61 -2.71
C LYS A 42 10.57 -3.60 -3.61
N THR A 43 11.42 -4.10 -4.49
CA THR A 43 12.00 -3.28 -5.54
C THR A 43 10.95 -2.99 -6.61
N PHE A 44 10.63 -1.71 -6.80
CA PHE A 44 9.84 -1.26 -7.94
C PHE A 44 10.77 -0.71 -9.02
N THR A 45 10.49 -1.11 -10.26
CA THR A 45 11.12 -0.54 -11.46
C THR A 45 10.11 0.42 -12.09
N LEU A 46 10.42 1.72 -12.10
CA LEU A 46 9.64 2.71 -12.86
C LEU A 46 9.79 2.40 -14.36
N SER A 47 8.80 1.72 -14.92
CA SER A 47 8.76 1.34 -16.34
C SER A 47 8.94 2.57 -17.23
N GLY A 48 9.97 2.54 -18.09
CA GLY A 48 10.26 3.58 -19.09
C GLY A 48 11.47 4.47 -18.80
N THR A 49 11.98 4.46 -17.57
CA THR A 49 13.23 5.14 -17.22
C THR A 49 14.21 4.09 -16.70
N LYS A 50 15.43 4.00 -17.26
CA LYS A 50 16.48 3.09 -16.75
C LYS A 50 17.03 3.58 -15.39
N LEU A 51 16.18 4.12 -14.53
CA LEU A 51 16.51 4.89 -13.35
C LEU A 51 16.13 4.07 -12.11
N PHE A 52 17.19 3.63 -11.43
CA PHE A 52 17.30 3.14 -10.06
C PHE A 52 16.13 2.31 -9.52
N PRO A 53 16.27 0.96 -9.41
CA PRO A 53 15.41 0.16 -8.55
C PRO A 53 15.28 0.81 -7.17
N ALA A 54 14.07 1.25 -6.83
CA ALA A 54 13.78 1.81 -5.52
C ALA A 54 13.12 0.72 -4.67
N GLU A 55 13.72 0.44 -3.52
CA GLU A 55 13.11 -0.44 -2.54
C GLU A 55 12.05 0.36 -1.77
N LEU A 56 10.79 0.05 -2.05
CA LEU A 56 9.64 0.75 -1.48
C LEU A 56 8.73 -0.24 -0.75
N PRO A 57 7.97 0.21 0.26
CA PRO A 57 6.98 -0.65 0.90
C PRO A 57 5.90 -1.04 -0.10
N ALA A 58 5.54 -2.31 -0.12
CA ALA A 58 4.51 -2.87 -0.98
C ALA A 58 3.48 -3.63 -0.15
N TYR A 59 2.21 -3.29 -0.32
CA TYR A 59 1.09 -4.06 0.24
C TYR A 59 0.85 -5.29 -0.64
N ASN A 60 0.79 -6.47 0.00
CA ASN A 60 0.75 -7.79 -0.63
C ASN A 60 1.86 -8.02 -1.69
N GLY A 61 2.92 -7.20 -1.68
CA GLY A 61 3.97 -7.27 -2.68
C GLY A 61 3.56 -6.81 -4.08
N GLU A 62 2.42 -6.14 -4.25
CA GLU A 62 1.92 -5.72 -5.57
C GLU A 62 1.73 -4.20 -5.64
N PHE A 63 1.14 -3.61 -4.61
CA PHE A 63 0.74 -2.21 -4.62
C PHE A 63 1.68 -1.37 -3.77
N PHE A 64 2.05 -0.19 -4.27
CA PHE A 64 2.88 0.74 -3.51
C PHE A 64 2.15 1.16 -2.21
N ALA A 65 2.82 1.03 -1.07
CA ALA A 65 2.29 1.37 0.24
C ALA A 65 3.06 2.56 0.85
N SER A 66 2.34 3.55 1.34
CA SER A 66 2.92 4.74 1.98
C SER A 66 2.15 5.15 3.23
N VAL A 67 2.79 5.92 4.11
CA VAL A 67 2.17 6.50 5.29
C VAL A 67 1.61 7.87 4.96
N ASP A 68 0.36 8.15 5.35
CA ASP A 68 -0.24 9.47 5.30
C ASP A 68 -0.51 9.95 6.73
N LEU A 69 0.20 11.00 7.14
CA LEU A 69 0.12 11.56 8.49
C LEU A 69 -1.22 12.28 8.75
N ALA A 70 -2.01 12.56 7.71
CA ALA A 70 -3.35 13.12 7.85
C ALA A 70 -4.42 12.05 8.14
N LEU A 71 -4.07 10.77 8.04
CA LEU A 71 -4.93 9.66 8.45
C LEU A 71 -4.69 9.33 9.92
N GLU A 72 -5.76 9.24 10.70
CA GLU A 72 -5.70 8.94 12.14
C GLU A 72 -6.20 7.52 12.42
N GLY A 73 -5.66 6.87 13.45
CA GLY A 73 -6.12 5.54 13.86
C GLY A 73 -5.83 4.43 12.84
N LEU A 74 -6.84 3.61 12.50
CA LEU A 74 -6.71 2.48 11.58
C LEU A 74 -7.38 2.76 10.22
N GLU A 75 -6.99 3.86 9.58
CA GLU A 75 -7.55 4.33 8.31
C GLU A 75 -6.61 4.09 7.11
N PHE A 76 -7.20 4.02 5.91
CA PHE A 76 -6.48 3.90 4.64
C PHE A 76 -7.19 4.64 3.48
N ARG A 77 -6.46 4.90 2.40
CA ARG A 77 -7.00 5.42 1.12
C ARG A 77 -6.29 4.76 -0.06
N VAL A 78 -7.05 4.43 -1.11
CA VAL A 78 -6.53 3.89 -2.37
C VAL A 78 -6.65 4.95 -3.48
N GLY A 79 -5.56 5.19 -4.20
CA GLY A 79 -5.49 6.20 -5.26
C GLY A 79 -4.48 5.84 -6.35
N VAL A 80 -4.49 6.60 -7.45
CA VAL A 80 -3.48 6.46 -8.50
C VAL A 80 -2.26 7.31 -8.12
N PRO A 81 -1.03 6.78 -8.15
CA PRO A 81 0.17 7.61 -8.03
C PRO A 81 0.15 8.65 -9.17
N LYS A 82 0.15 9.95 -8.83
CA LYS A 82 0.33 11.03 -9.81
C LYS A 82 1.78 11.42 -9.91
#